data_AF-R6YZY9-F1
#
_entry.id   AF-R6YZY9-F1
#
_cell.length_a   1.000
_cell.length_b   1.000
_cell.length_c   1.000
_cell.angle_alpha   90.00
_cell.angle_beta   90.00
_cell.angle_gamma   90.00
#
_symmetry.space_group_name_H-M   'P 1'
#
loop_
_entity.id
_entity.type
_entity.pdbx_description
1 polymer ?
#
loop_
_entity_poly.entity_id
_entity_poly.type
_entity_poly.pdbx_seq_one_letter_code
_entity_poly.pdbx_strand_id
1 'polypeptide(L)'
;MSKLYFVQMTKNKLRFAVPLIALFVLIPALAALILTGPESDIKMADCIRQLHVWVPLFSTWWILLYAGDFFSHDGNELMYLIWKPHQIIACEVAGVFGYMIAAVLSFGVLQIIQPFDILLLWQILSEIWMMAGMAFFCCFLFQSTGAALMTAVLYGIYLNLFDGLHMFSAISIFPQQTLTIETDPLRMTAAIIAGSVFFAAGAACVKYRKVYW
;
A
#
# COMPACT_ATOMS: atom_id res chain seq x y z
N MET A 1 19.84 -8.14 -11.68
CA MET A 1 18.69 -7.64 -10.90
C MET A 1 18.23 -8.63 -9.82
N SER A 2 18.05 -9.92 -10.13
CA SER A 2 17.57 -10.93 -9.16
C SER A 2 18.47 -11.15 -7.92
N LYS A 3 19.80 -11.17 -8.08
CA LYS A 3 20.74 -11.46 -6.95
C LYS A 3 20.62 -10.50 -5.77
N LEU A 4 20.45 -9.19 -6.02
CA LEU A 4 20.40 -8.18 -4.96
C LEU A 4 19.05 -8.15 -4.24
N TYR A 5 17.96 -8.30 -4.98
CA TYR A 5 16.62 -8.45 -4.39
C TYR A 5 16.57 -9.70 -3.50
N PHE A 6 17.15 -10.80 -3.97
CA PHE A 6 17.26 -12.03 -3.19
C PHE A 6 18.13 -11.89 -1.94
N VAL A 7 19.20 -11.08 -2.01
CA VAL A 7 20.05 -10.76 -0.84
C VAL A 7 19.31 -9.90 0.19
N GLN A 8 18.56 -8.88 -0.25
CA GLN A 8 17.74 -8.09 0.69
C GLN A 8 16.61 -8.92 1.30
N MET A 9 15.95 -9.78 0.51
CA MET A 9 14.94 -10.71 1.01
C MET A 9 15.53 -11.72 2.02
N THR A 10 16.72 -12.25 1.77
CA THR A 10 17.35 -13.22 2.69
C THR A 10 17.87 -12.56 3.97
N LYS A 11 18.29 -11.30 3.92
CA LYS A 11 18.70 -10.50 5.09
C LYS A 11 17.50 -10.05 5.94
N ASN A 12 16.42 -9.61 5.29
CA ASN A 12 15.26 -9.00 5.94
C ASN A 12 13.98 -9.86 5.86
N LYS A 13 14.12 -11.19 6.00
CA LYS A 13 13.01 -12.16 5.88
C LYS A 13 11.78 -11.79 6.72
N LEU A 14 12.00 -11.31 7.94
CA LEU A 14 10.92 -10.93 8.85
C LEU A 14 10.12 -9.74 8.32
N ARG A 15 10.78 -8.74 7.73
CA ARG A 15 10.12 -7.55 7.14
C ARG A 15 9.29 -7.91 5.91
N PHE A 16 9.67 -8.96 5.18
CA PHE A 16 8.91 -9.49 4.04
C PHE A 16 7.68 -10.30 4.49
N ALA A 17 7.80 -11.03 5.60
CA ALA A 17 6.72 -11.85 6.12
C ALA A 17 5.57 -11.01 6.69
N VAL A 18 5.84 -9.86 7.32
CA VAL A 18 4.83 -9.02 7.97
C VAL A 18 3.64 -8.66 7.08
N PRO A 19 3.80 -8.03 5.89
CA PRO A 19 2.66 -7.65 5.05
C PRO A 19 1.89 -8.86 4.53
N LEU A 20 2.54 -10.02 4.34
CA LEU A 20 1.88 -11.26 3.94
C LEU A 20 1.10 -11.91 5.09
N ILE A 21 1.66 -11.94 6.29
CA ILE A 21 0.96 -12.41 7.49
C ILE A 21 -0.25 -11.53 7.76
N ALA A 22 -0.11 -10.21 7.63
CA ALA A 22 -1.24 -9.30 7.76
C ALA A 22 -2.35 -9.64 6.74
N LEU A 23 -1.96 -9.84 5.48
CA LEU A 23 -2.89 -10.06 4.38
C LEU A 23 -3.61 -11.42 4.42
N PHE A 24 -2.93 -12.50 4.82
CA PHE A 24 -3.48 -13.86 4.81
C PHE A 24 -4.00 -14.34 6.16
N VAL A 25 -3.58 -13.71 7.27
CA VAL A 25 -3.98 -14.14 8.63
C VAL A 25 -4.78 -13.03 9.32
N LEU A 26 -4.20 -11.84 9.48
CA LEU A 26 -4.83 -10.79 10.29
C LEU A 26 -6.09 -10.22 9.63
N ILE A 27 -6.05 -9.95 8.32
CA ILE A 27 -7.18 -9.36 7.59
C ILE A 27 -8.36 -10.33 7.50
N PRO A 28 -8.18 -11.61 7.11
CA PRO A 28 -9.26 -12.59 7.17
C PRO A 28 -9.80 -12.83 8.58
N ALA A 29 -8.93 -12.87 9.60
CA ALA A 29 -9.37 -12.99 10.99
C ALA A 29 -10.19 -11.78 11.45
N LEU A 30 -9.79 -10.56 11.06
CA LEU A 30 -10.53 -9.33 11.33
C LEU A 30 -11.91 -9.36 10.65
N ALA A 31 -11.97 -9.75 9.39
CA ALA A 31 -13.21 -9.88 8.64
C ALA A 31 -14.16 -10.91 9.31
N ALA A 32 -13.64 -12.09 9.64
CA ALA A 32 -14.41 -13.11 10.36
C ALA A 32 -14.93 -12.59 11.71
N LEU A 33 -14.10 -11.88 12.48
CA LEU A 33 -14.46 -11.32 13.77
C LEU A 33 -15.60 -10.28 13.66
N ILE A 34 -15.49 -9.35 12.71
CA ILE A 34 -16.51 -8.32 12.47
C ILE A 34 -17.84 -8.95 12.05
N LEU A 35 -17.78 -9.99 11.21
CA LEU A 35 -18.95 -10.67 10.67
C LEU A 35 -19.53 -11.74 11.59
N THR A 36 -18.98 -11.96 12.80
CA THR A 36 -19.57 -12.89 13.76
C THR A 36 -20.92 -12.40 14.31
N GLY A 37 -21.86 -13.32 14.49
CA GLY A 37 -23.19 -13.07 15.06
C GLY A 37 -24.27 -12.79 14.00
N PRO A 38 -25.44 -12.24 14.37
CA PRO A 38 -26.52 -11.98 13.41
C PRO A 38 -26.03 -11.01 12.33
N GLU A 39 -26.35 -11.35 11.08
CA GLU A 39 -26.05 -10.54 9.90
C GLU A 39 -26.69 -9.17 10.07
N SER A 40 -25.87 -8.13 9.99
CA SER A 40 -26.34 -6.76 9.90
C SER A 40 -25.57 -6.03 8.81
N ASP A 41 -26.33 -5.27 8.05
CA ASP A 41 -25.87 -4.36 7.01
C ASP A 41 -24.73 -3.44 7.45
N ILE A 42 -24.76 -3.03 8.72
CA ILE A 42 -23.75 -2.19 9.36
C ILE A 42 -22.40 -2.92 9.47
N LYS A 43 -22.40 -4.20 9.86
CA LYS A 43 -21.17 -5.00 9.98
C LYS A 43 -20.51 -5.21 8.61
N MET A 44 -21.32 -5.34 7.55
CA MET A 44 -20.80 -5.47 6.19
C MET A 44 -20.07 -4.22 5.75
N ALA A 45 -20.70 -3.06 5.90
CA ALA A 45 -20.10 -1.76 5.57
C ALA A 45 -18.83 -1.52 6.40
N ASP A 46 -18.84 -1.87 7.69
CA ASP A 46 -17.65 -1.80 8.55
C ASP A 46 -16.54 -2.71 8.07
N CYS A 47 -16.84 -3.96 7.68
CA CYS A 47 -15.83 -4.89 7.15
C CYS A 47 -15.20 -4.35 5.87
N ILE A 48 -16.00 -3.87 4.92
CA ILE A 48 -15.53 -3.28 3.65
C ILE A 48 -14.62 -2.08 3.93
N ARG A 49 -15.04 -1.18 4.82
CA ARG A 49 -14.24 -0.02 5.24
C ARG A 49 -12.88 -0.43 5.83
N GLN A 50 -12.84 -1.46 6.66
CA GLN A 50 -11.58 -1.97 7.22
C GLN A 50 -10.67 -2.56 6.13
N LEU A 51 -11.22 -3.23 5.11
CA LEU A 51 -10.45 -3.74 3.99
C LEU A 51 -9.78 -2.62 3.18
N HIS A 52 -10.51 -1.53 2.89
CA HIS A 52 -9.98 -0.33 2.24
C HIS A 52 -8.91 0.42 3.06
N VAL A 53 -8.88 0.24 4.39
CA VAL A 53 -7.82 0.81 5.24
C VAL A 53 -6.60 -0.10 5.23
N TRP A 54 -6.76 -1.36 5.66
CA TRP A 54 -5.63 -2.19 6.02
C TRP A 54 -4.90 -2.75 4.80
N VAL A 55 -5.63 -3.19 3.76
CA VAL A 55 -4.99 -3.81 2.59
C VAL A 55 -4.08 -2.81 1.85
N PRO A 56 -4.55 -1.60 1.49
CA PRO A 56 -3.68 -0.61 0.85
C PRO A 56 -2.58 -0.09 1.78
N LEU A 57 -2.81 0.01 3.09
CA LEU A 57 -1.79 0.47 4.02
C LEU A 57 -0.58 -0.48 4.07
N PHE A 58 -0.82 -1.79 4.12
CA PHE A 58 0.25 -2.79 4.14
C PHE A 58 1.02 -2.88 2.81
N SER A 59 0.51 -2.32 1.71
CA SER A 59 1.28 -2.18 0.47
C SER A 59 2.45 -1.21 0.61
N THR A 60 2.38 -0.25 1.53
CA THR A 60 3.48 0.73 1.75
C THR A 60 4.67 0.12 2.49
N TRP A 61 4.51 -1.09 3.02
CA TRP A 61 5.55 -1.78 3.79
C TRP A 61 6.79 -2.14 2.96
N TRP A 62 6.65 -2.23 1.64
CA TRP A 62 7.76 -2.52 0.71
C TRP A 62 8.88 -1.49 0.80
N ILE A 63 8.56 -0.23 1.11
CA ILE A 63 9.54 0.84 1.33
C ILE A 63 10.56 0.46 2.40
N LEU A 64 10.16 -0.23 3.46
CA LEU A 64 11.09 -0.64 4.53
C LEU A 64 12.12 -1.68 4.07
N LEU A 65 11.82 -2.45 3.02
CA LEU A 65 12.68 -3.52 2.54
C LEU A 65 13.84 -2.99 1.70
N TYR A 66 13.57 -2.05 0.79
CA TYR A 66 14.62 -1.49 -0.06
C TYR A 66 15.17 -0.17 0.49
N ALA A 67 14.32 0.73 0.99
CA ALA A 67 14.71 2.07 1.45
C ALA A 67 15.23 2.10 2.90
N GLY A 68 14.94 1.07 3.70
CA GLY A 68 15.37 0.98 5.09
C GLY A 68 16.87 1.09 5.26
N ASP A 69 17.64 0.52 4.33
CA ASP A 69 19.11 0.56 4.35
C ASP A 69 19.67 1.82 3.66
N PHE A 70 18.86 2.70 3.04
CA PHE A 70 19.38 3.91 2.38
C PHE A 70 19.50 5.11 3.32
N PHE A 71 18.66 5.19 4.35
CA PHE A 71 18.51 6.39 5.19
C PHE A 71 18.94 6.22 6.66
N SER A 72 19.22 4.99 7.11
CA SER A 72 19.30 4.67 8.54
C SER A 72 20.71 4.55 9.12
N HIS A 73 21.78 4.56 8.31
CA HIS A 73 23.16 4.38 8.79
C HIS A 73 24.15 5.31 8.08
N ASP A 74 25.09 5.87 8.85
CA ASP A 74 26.28 6.56 8.36
C ASP A 74 27.13 5.58 7.52
N GLY A 75 27.61 6.00 6.34
CA GLY A 75 28.37 5.16 5.39
C GLY A 75 27.56 4.49 4.27
N ASN A 76 26.25 4.76 4.18
CA ASN A 76 25.37 4.22 3.12
C ASN A 76 25.55 4.86 1.74
N GLU A 77 26.48 5.79 1.58
CA GLU A 77 26.84 6.40 0.28
C GLU A 77 27.21 5.34 -0.77
N LEU A 78 27.79 4.22 -0.32
CA LEU A 78 28.07 3.07 -1.19
C LEU A 78 26.81 2.41 -1.76
N MET A 79 25.69 2.39 -1.03
CA MET A 79 24.45 1.81 -1.56
C MET A 79 23.94 2.60 -2.77
N TYR A 80 24.14 3.92 -2.79
CA TYR A 80 23.78 4.77 -3.93
C TYR A 80 24.74 4.62 -5.11
N LEU A 81 26.02 4.28 -4.86
CA LEU A 81 26.98 3.94 -5.91
C LEU A 81 26.68 2.59 -6.56
N ILE A 82 26.17 1.63 -5.78
CA ILE A 82 25.84 0.29 -6.25
C ILE A 82 24.47 0.26 -6.96
N TRP A 83 23.48 1.01 -6.46
CA TRP A 83 22.11 0.99 -6.96
C TRP A 83 21.85 2.12 -7.95
N LYS A 84 21.67 1.75 -9.22
CA LYS A 84 21.21 2.71 -10.23
C LYS A 84 19.73 3.08 -9.96
N PRO A 85 19.30 4.34 -10.16
CA PRO A 85 17.92 4.78 -9.93
C PRO A 85 16.84 3.88 -10.51
N HIS A 86 17.03 3.39 -11.74
CA HIS A 86 16.07 2.49 -12.39
C HIS A 86 15.92 1.13 -11.68
N GLN A 87 16.94 0.66 -10.95
CA GLN A 87 16.88 -0.59 -10.21
C GLN A 87 16.05 -0.43 -8.94
N ILE A 88 16.14 0.72 -8.27
CA ILE A 88 15.31 1.06 -7.10
C ILE A 88 13.83 1.09 -7.53
N ILE A 89 13.54 1.80 -8.62
CA ILE A 89 12.17 1.90 -9.16
C ILE A 89 11.65 0.53 -9.57
N ALA A 90 12.45 -0.27 -10.29
CA ALA A 90 12.04 -1.60 -10.71
C ALA A 90 11.78 -2.54 -9.52
N CYS A 91 12.57 -2.44 -8.46
CA CYS A 91 12.36 -3.23 -7.24
C CYS A 91 11.07 -2.83 -6.53
N GLU A 92 10.78 -1.52 -6.43
CA GLU A 92 9.55 -1.06 -5.80
C GLU A 92 8.32 -1.53 -6.59
N VAL A 93 8.32 -1.28 -7.90
CA VAL A 93 7.22 -1.70 -8.77
C VAL A 93 7.01 -3.22 -8.70
N ALA A 94 8.10 -4.01 -8.72
CA ALA A 94 8.00 -5.46 -8.57
C ALA A 94 7.45 -5.90 -7.20
N GLY A 95 7.83 -5.23 -6.11
CA GLY A 95 7.28 -5.48 -4.77
C GLY A 95 5.79 -5.21 -4.69
N VAL A 96 5.35 -4.07 -5.25
CA VAL A 96 3.94 -3.68 -5.32
C VAL A 96 3.12 -4.67 -6.15
N PHE A 97 3.60 -5.08 -7.32
CA PHE A 97 2.92 -6.12 -8.11
C PHE A 97 2.88 -7.47 -7.40
N GLY A 98 3.97 -7.86 -6.73
CA GLY A 98 3.98 -9.07 -5.90
C GLY A 98 2.91 -9.02 -4.79
N TYR A 99 2.72 -7.85 -4.17
CA TYR A 99 1.67 -7.64 -3.17
C TYR A 99 0.27 -7.63 -3.76
N MET A 100 0.07 -7.05 -4.94
CA MET A 100 -1.21 -7.12 -5.65
C MET A 100 -1.60 -8.56 -5.96
N ILE A 101 -0.66 -9.40 -6.42
CA ILE A 101 -0.91 -10.83 -6.63
C ILE A 101 -1.31 -11.50 -5.31
N ALA A 102 -0.58 -11.21 -4.22
CA ALA A 102 -0.93 -11.72 -2.91
C ALA A 102 -2.31 -11.25 -2.44
N ALA A 103 -2.72 -10.02 -2.76
CA ALA A 103 -4.03 -9.46 -2.43
C ALA A 103 -5.15 -10.12 -3.21
N VAL A 104 -4.93 -10.46 -4.49
CA VAL A 104 -5.87 -11.26 -5.28
C VAL A 104 -6.06 -12.65 -4.65
N LEU A 105 -4.96 -13.30 -4.23
CA LEU A 105 -5.01 -14.60 -3.58
C LEU A 105 -5.71 -14.54 -2.22
N SER A 106 -5.44 -13.52 -1.40
CA SER A 106 -6.10 -13.34 -0.11
C SER A 106 -7.58 -13.00 -0.27
N PHE A 107 -7.96 -12.28 -1.33
CA PHE A 107 -9.35 -12.05 -1.67
C PHE A 107 -10.08 -13.38 -1.96
N GLY A 108 -9.41 -14.34 -2.60
CA GLY A 108 -9.94 -15.70 -2.75
C GLY A 108 -10.23 -16.40 -1.40
N VAL A 109 -9.42 -16.14 -0.37
CA VAL A 109 -9.69 -16.64 0.99
C VAL A 109 -10.86 -15.89 1.64
N LEU A 110 -10.93 -14.56 1.46
CA LEU A 110 -12.04 -13.73 1.96
C LEU A 110 -13.39 -14.15 1.36
N GLN A 111 -13.42 -14.57 0.08
CA GLN A 111 -14.61 -15.09 -0.60
C GLN A 111 -15.20 -16.36 0.04
N ILE A 112 -14.39 -17.13 0.78
CA ILE A 112 -14.86 -18.30 1.54
C ILE A 112 -15.62 -17.85 2.79
N ILE A 113 -15.21 -16.73 3.39
CA ILE A 113 -15.82 -16.16 4.60
C ILE A 113 -17.14 -15.46 4.21
N GLN A 114 -17.09 -14.60 3.20
CA GLN A 114 -18.23 -13.82 2.74
C GLN A 114 -18.13 -13.58 1.22
N PRO A 115 -19.22 -13.72 0.46
CA PRO A 115 -19.23 -13.44 -0.97
C PRO A 115 -19.21 -11.92 -1.22
N PHE A 116 -18.00 -11.33 -1.30
CA PHE A 116 -17.83 -9.92 -1.66
C PHE A 116 -17.96 -9.70 -3.17
N ASP A 117 -18.39 -8.50 -3.57
CA ASP A 117 -18.40 -8.12 -4.99
C ASP A 117 -16.95 -8.04 -5.53
N ILE A 118 -16.73 -8.54 -6.75
CA ILE A 118 -15.44 -8.45 -7.45
C ILE A 118 -14.99 -6.99 -7.66
N LEU A 119 -15.92 -6.04 -7.69
CA LEU A 119 -15.61 -4.62 -7.73
C LEU A 119 -14.77 -4.16 -6.54
N LEU A 120 -14.99 -4.72 -5.35
CA LEU A 120 -14.19 -4.42 -4.17
C LEU A 120 -12.71 -4.70 -4.41
N LEU A 121 -12.40 -5.83 -5.05
CA LEU A 121 -11.03 -6.20 -5.38
C LEU A 121 -10.39 -5.15 -6.29
N TRP A 122 -11.10 -4.71 -7.32
CA TRP A 122 -10.57 -3.70 -8.24
C TRP A 122 -10.34 -2.35 -7.57
N GLN A 123 -11.24 -1.93 -6.69
CA GLN A 123 -11.07 -0.71 -5.90
C GLN A 123 -9.83 -0.83 -5.00
N ILE A 124 -9.69 -1.91 -4.24
CA ILE A 124 -8.52 -2.18 -3.38
C ILE A 124 -7.23 -2.21 -4.19
N LEU A 125 -7.20 -2.85 -5.37
CA LEU A 125 -6.01 -2.88 -6.23
C LEU A 125 -5.60 -1.47 -6.71
N SER A 126 -6.57 -0.62 -7.05
CA SER A 126 -6.28 0.77 -7.43
C SER A 126 -5.75 1.60 -6.25
N GLU A 127 -6.25 1.36 -5.04
CA GLU A 127 -5.74 2.01 -3.82
C GLU A 127 -4.34 1.52 -3.44
N ILE A 128 -4.06 0.21 -3.58
CA ILE A 128 -2.72 -0.35 -3.37
C ILE A 128 -1.71 0.38 -4.24
N TRP A 129 -2.02 0.57 -5.53
CA TRP A 129 -1.14 1.28 -6.47
C TRP A 129 -0.88 2.71 -6.02
N MET A 130 -1.95 3.43 -5.66
CA MET A 130 -1.84 4.82 -5.28
C MET A 130 -1.08 5.01 -3.97
N MET A 131 -1.40 4.20 -2.95
CA MET A 131 -0.76 4.25 -1.63
C MET A 131 0.73 3.92 -1.72
N ALA A 132 1.09 2.89 -2.49
CA ALA A 132 2.49 2.54 -2.71
C ALA A 132 3.24 3.67 -3.44
N GLY A 133 2.65 4.24 -4.50
CA GLY A 133 3.24 5.36 -5.22
C GLY A 133 3.46 6.58 -4.33
N MET A 134 2.46 6.96 -3.54
CA MET A 134 2.55 8.07 -2.59
C MET A 134 3.64 7.83 -1.56
N ALA A 135 3.68 6.64 -0.96
CA ALA A 135 4.66 6.34 0.06
C ALA A 135 6.09 6.31 -0.55
N PHE A 136 6.27 5.81 -1.77
CA PHE A 136 7.53 5.88 -2.50
C PHE A 136 7.98 7.32 -2.71
N PHE A 137 7.08 8.17 -3.21
CA PHE A 137 7.36 9.60 -3.40
C PHE A 137 7.76 10.27 -2.08
N CYS A 138 6.95 10.12 -1.02
CA CYS A 138 7.23 10.70 0.29
C CYS A 138 8.56 10.20 0.88
N CYS A 139 8.91 8.93 0.66
CA CYS A 139 10.15 8.35 1.15
C CYS A 139 11.37 9.08 0.59
N PHE A 140 11.37 9.37 -0.71
CA PHE A 140 12.48 10.07 -1.37
C PHE A 140 12.41 11.59 -1.23
N LEU A 141 11.21 12.16 -1.06
CA LEU A 141 11.01 13.57 -0.78
C LEU A 141 11.55 13.95 0.60
N PHE A 142 11.15 13.21 1.64
CA PHE A 142 11.55 13.48 3.03
C PHE A 142 12.86 12.80 3.42
N GLN A 143 13.38 11.94 2.56
CA GLN A 143 14.57 11.11 2.84
C GLN A 143 14.41 10.30 4.13
N SER A 144 13.19 9.83 4.40
CA SER A 144 12.83 9.13 5.63
C SER A 144 11.71 8.13 5.36
N THR A 145 12.01 6.85 5.65
CA THR A 145 11.02 5.77 5.58
C THR A 145 9.91 5.94 6.62
N GLY A 146 10.25 6.45 7.81
CA GLY A 146 9.29 6.72 8.87
C GLY A 146 8.28 7.81 8.49
N ALA A 147 8.74 8.91 7.90
CA ALA A 147 7.86 9.99 7.44
C ALA A 147 6.93 9.53 6.31
N ALA A 148 7.43 8.69 5.39
CA ALA A 148 6.62 8.11 4.32
C ALA A 148 5.50 7.21 4.85
N LEU A 149 5.82 6.30 5.78
CA LEU A 149 4.83 5.44 6.41
C LEU A 149 3.82 6.24 7.23
N MET A 150 4.28 7.26 7.97
CA MET A 150 3.37 8.15 8.71
C MET A 150 2.40 8.86 7.77
N THR A 151 2.87 9.32 6.61
CA THR A 151 2.02 9.96 5.59
C THR A 151 0.98 8.98 5.06
N ALA A 152 1.37 7.73 4.79
CA ALA A 152 0.44 6.68 4.37
C ALA A 152 -0.58 6.33 5.46
N VAL A 153 -0.15 6.21 6.72
CA VAL A 153 -1.04 5.95 7.86
C VAL A 153 -2.04 7.09 8.02
N LEU A 154 -1.57 8.34 8.02
CA LEU A 154 -2.43 9.51 8.12
C LEU A 154 -3.44 9.54 6.99
N TYR A 155 -3.01 9.34 5.74
CA TYR A 155 -3.91 9.30 4.60
C TYR A 155 -4.97 8.19 4.74
N GLY A 156 -4.53 6.94 4.96
CA GLY A 156 -5.42 5.78 4.98
C GLY A 156 -6.39 5.77 6.17
N ILE A 157 -5.89 6.06 7.38
CA ILE A 157 -6.73 6.08 8.59
C ILE A 157 -7.63 7.32 8.61
N TYR A 158 -7.09 8.51 8.34
CA TYR A 158 -7.87 9.74 8.48
C TYR A 158 -9.00 9.81 7.45
N LEU A 159 -8.72 9.51 6.18
CA LEU A 159 -9.73 9.62 5.12
C LEU A 159 -10.79 8.53 5.17
N ASN A 160 -10.43 7.31 5.56
CA ASN A 160 -11.38 6.19 5.54
C ASN A 160 -12.10 5.95 6.88
N LEU A 161 -11.51 6.35 8.01
CA LEU A 161 -12.13 6.15 9.33
C LEU A 161 -12.70 7.43 9.97
N PHE A 162 -12.15 8.61 9.66
CA PHE A 162 -12.48 9.85 10.35
C PHE A 162 -13.16 10.92 9.48
N ASP A 163 -13.11 10.84 8.15
CA ASP A 163 -13.82 11.77 7.25
C ASP A 163 -15.31 11.40 7.08
N GLY A 164 -16.03 11.30 8.20
CA GLY A 164 -17.45 10.94 8.20
C GLY A 164 -18.38 12.03 7.65
N LEU A 165 -17.87 13.25 7.49
CA LEU A 165 -18.59 14.41 6.92
C LEU A 165 -18.21 14.66 5.44
N HIS A 166 -17.39 13.80 4.84
CA HIS A 166 -16.93 13.92 3.45
C HIS A 166 -16.29 15.26 3.11
N MET A 167 -15.68 15.93 4.09
CA MET A 167 -15.02 17.23 3.92
C MET A 167 -13.78 17.12 3.05
N PHE A 168 -13.19 15.92 2.95
CA PHE A 168 -12.04 15.61 2.10
C PHE A 168 -12.42 14.65 0.98
N SER A 169 -13.69 14.60 0.57
CA SER A 169 -14.18 13.75 -0.53
C SER A 169 -13.45 13.92 -1.86
N ALA A 170 -12.85 15.09 -2.12
CA ALA A 170 -12.03 15.35 -3.30
C ALA A 170 -10.68 14.61 -3.29
N ILE A 171 -10.21 14.22 -2.10
CA ILE A 171 -8.93 13.52 -1.88
C ILE A 171 -9.20 12.03 -1.54
N SER A 172 -10.36 11.73 -0.98
CA SER A 172 -10.75 10.35 -0.63
C SER A 172 -11.14 9.53 -1.87
N ILE A 173 -10.47 8.39 -2.03
CA ILE A 173 -10.62 7.54 -3.21
C ILE A 173 -11.88 6.69 -3.11
N PHE A 174 -12.11 6.02 -1.98
CA PHE A 174 -13.35 5.29 -1.70
C PHE A 174 -13.80 5.51 -0.24
N PRO A 175 -14.41 6.66 0.09
CA PRO A 175 -15.04 6.88 1.39
C PRO A 175 -16.39 6.15 1.42
N GLN A 176 -16.39 4.82 1.49
CA GLN A 176 -17.66 4.09 1.56
C GLN A 176 -18.19 4.07 3.00
N GLN A 177 -19.27 4.84 3.21
CA GLN A 177 -20.23 4.63 4.29
C GLN A 177 -21.46 3.84 3.82
N THR A 178 -21.52 3.47 2.54
CA THR A 178 -22.70 2.87 1.92
C THR A 178 -22.64 1.35 1.94
N LEU A 179 -23.82 0.76 2.14
CA LEU A 179 -24.11 -0.67 2.16
C LEU A 179 -23.79 -1.42 0.86
N THR A 180 -23.65 -0.69 -0.24
CA THR A 180 -23.42 -1.22 -1.57
C THR A 180 -22.15 -0.63 -2.14
N ILE A 181 -21.34 -1.50 -2.75
CA ILE A 181 -20.13 -1.12 -3.48
C ILE A 181 -20.59 -0.48 -4.78
N GLU A 182 -20.57 0.85 -4.83
CA GLU A 182 -20.93 1.56 -6.05
C GLU A 182 -19.81 1.48 -7.09
N THR A 183 -20.22 1.34 -8.35
CA THR A 183 -19.32 1.42 -9.50
C THR A 183 -18.91 2.88 -9.71
N ASP A 184 -17.76 3.28 -9.17
CA ASP A 184 -17.15 4.58 -9.46
C ASP A 184 -15.87 4.42 -10.30
N PRO A 185 -16.02 4.19 -11.63
CA PRO A 185 -14.88 4.01 -12.52
C PRO A 185 -14.01 5.28 -12.62
N LEU A 186 -14.58 6.45 -12.35
CA LEU A 186 -13.86 7.72 -12.42
C LEU A 186 -12.86 7.84 -11.27
N ARG A 187 -13.27 7.50 -10.04
CA ARG A 187 -12.35 7.46 -8.89
C ARG A 187 -11.29 6.37 -9.01
N MET A 188 -11.65 5.18 -9.51
CA MET A 188 -10.67 4.12 -9.80
C MET A 188 -9.61 4.61 -10.79
N THR A 189 -10.04 5.27 -11.87
CA THR A 189 -9.13 5.83 -12.87
C THR A 189 -8.26 6.93 -12.27
N ALA A 190 -8.85 7.82 -11.46
CA ALA A 190 -8.11 8.86 -10.76
C ALA A 190 -7.04 8.29 -9.82
N ALA A 191 -7.34 7.22 -9.08
CA ALA A 191 -6.39 6.54 -8.21
C ALA A 191 -5.19 5.97 -8.98
N ILE A 192 -5.45 5.32 -10.13
CA ILE A 192 -4.40 4.77 -10.99
C ILE A 192 -3.51 5.89 -11.54
N ILE A 193 -4.12 6.99 -12.00
CA ILE A 193 -3.39 8.16 -12.50
C ILE A 193 -2.55 8.77 -11.37
N ALA A 194 -3.14 9.03 -10.21
CA ALA A 194 -2.46 9.62 -9.07
C ALA A 194 -1.28 8.74 -8.61
N GLY A 195 -1.46 7.42 -8.49
CA GLY A 195 -0.38 6.49 -8.18
C GLY A 195 0.76 6.56 -9.19
N SER A 196 0.42 6.61 -10.48
CA SER A 196 1.43 6.71 -11.56
C SER A 196 2.20 8.03 -11.50
N VAL A 197 1.52 9.14 -11.19
CA VAL A 197 2.15 10.45 -10.99
C VAL A 197 3.08 10.42 -9.78
N PHE A 198 2.67 9.82 -8.66
CA PHE A 198 3.53 9.69 -7.49
C PHE A 198 4.75 8.81 -7.76
N PHE A 199 4.61 7.70 -8.49
CA PHE A 199 5.76 6.90 -8.92
C PHE A 199 6.73 7.69 -9.79
N ALA A 200 6.22 8.46 -10.75
CA ALA A 200 7.05 9.32 -11.61
C ALA A 200 7.75 10.43 -10.79
N ALA A 201 7.05 11.05 -9.85
CA ALA A 201 7.61 12.06 -8.95
C ALA A 201 8.68 11.46 -8.03
N GLY A 202 8.42 10.30 -7.44
CA GLY A 202 9.41 9.57 -6.63
C GLY A 202 10.64 9.20 -7.45
N ALA A 203 10.46 8.74 -8.70
CA ALA A 203 11.56 8.44 -9.61
C ALA A 203 12.41 9.67 -9.94
N ALA A 204 11.77 10.83 -10.12
CA ALA A 204 12.46 12.11 -10.27
C ALA A 204 13.25 12.46 -9.00
N CYS A 205 12.67 12.32 -7.80
CA CYS A 205 13.37 12.53 -6.53
C CYS A 205 14.60 11.64 -6.39
N VAL A 206 14.51 10.36 -6.78
CA VAL A 206 15.66 9.44 -6.80
C VAL A 206 16.75 9.92 -7.77
N LYS A 207 16.36 10.40 -8.96
CA LYS A 207 17.30 10.83 -10.01
C LYS A 207 18.02 12.14 -9.69
N TYR A 208 17.32 13.13 -9.13
CA TYR A 208 17.86 14.47 -8.87
C TYR A 208 18.52 14.61 -7.50
N ARG A 209 18.63 13.52 -6.73
CA ARG A 209 19.30 13.58 -5.44
C ARG A 209 20.79 13.87 -5.62
N LYS A 210 21.26 14.96 -5.00
CA LYS A 210 22.69 15.28 -4.95
C LYS A 210 23.40 14.18 -4.16
N VAL A 211 24.29 13.45 -4.84
CA VAL A 211 25.33 12.67 -4.17
C VAL A 211 26.28 13.71 -3.59
N TYR A 212 26.21 13.93 -2.29
CA TYR A 212 27.24 14.69 -1.59
C TYR A 212 28.49 13.81 -1.62
N TRP A 213 29.55 14.35 -2.23
CA TRP A 213 30.90 13.78 -2.27
C TRP A 213 31.67 14.24 -1.04
#